data_AF-A0A7Y8IRH9-F1
#
_entry.id   AF-A0A7Y8IRH9-F1
#
_cell.length_a   1.000
_cell.length_b   1.000
_cell.length_c   1.000
_cell.angle_alpha   90.00
_cell.angle_beta   90.00
_cell.angle_gamma   90.00
#
_symmetry.space_group_name_H-M   'P 1'
#
loop_
_entity.id
_entity.type
_entity.pdbx_description
1 polymer ?
#
loop_
_entity_poly.entity_id
_entity_poly.type
_entity_poly.pdbx_seq_one_letter_code
_entity_poly.pdbx_strand_id
1 'polypeptide(L)'
;MCTSRGKPRTPASRLMLPQGRQAPLPARVRASTIAAVEELRFACDAMLGRLARWLRLAGFDTRFDPAATDQELAAACRAEGRWLLTRDR
;
A
#
# COMPACT_ATOMS: atom_id res chain seq x y z
N MET A 1 -70.31 0.76 31.12
CA MET A 1 -68.85 0.59 30.95
C MET A 1 -68.46 1.08 29.57
N CYS A 2 -67.58 2.07 29.51
CA CYS A 2 -67.27 2.89 28.33
C CYS A 2 -66.45 2.17 27.25
N THR A 3 -66.74 2.52 26.00
CA THR A 3 -65.91 2.34 24.82
C THR A 3 -64.85 3.46 24.73
N SER A 4 -63.61 3.15 24.37
CA SER A 4 -62.61 4.13 23.90
C SER A 4 -61.37 3.40 23.38
N ARG A 5 -61.21 3.34 22.05
CA ARG A 5 -60.24 4.14 21.26
C ARG A 5 -58.77 3.94 21.64
N GLY A 6 -57.96 3.64 20.63
CA GLY A 6 -56.69 4.38 20.53
C GLY A 6 -55.51 3.67 19.88
N LYS A 7 -55.49 3.75 18.54
CA LYS A 7 -54.34 4.14 17.71
C LYS A 7 -53.37 3.02 17.24
N PRO A 8 -53.19 2.87 15.91
CA PRO A 8 -52.13 2.04 15.35
C PRO A 8 -50.78 2.73 15.60
N ARG A 9 -49.78 1.95 16.01
CA ARG A 9 -48.39 2.39 16.09
C ARG A 9 -47.56 1.62 15.06
N THR A 10 -47.52 2.11 13.83
CA THR A 10 -46.28 2.04 13.03
C THR A 10 -45.43 3.23 13.49
N PRO A 11 -44.11 3.09 13.68
CA PRO A 11 -43.18 2.75 12.61
C PRO A 11 -42.15 1.70 13.08
N ALA A 12 -41.51 0.92 12.23
CA ALA A 12 -40.42 1.43 11.43
C ALA A 12 -40.15 0.41 10.33
N SER A 13 -40.22 0.90 9.10
CA SER A 13 -39.47 0.36 7.99
C SER A 13 -38.10 -0.08 8.49
N ARG A 14 -37.89 -1.39 8.44
CA ARG A 14 -36.61 -2.06 8.64
C ARG A 14 -35.67 -1.55 7.55
N LEU A 15 -35.09 -0.37 7.77
CA LEU A 15 -33.95 0.13 7.03
C LEU A 15 -32.81 -0.82 7.36
N MET A 16 -32.73 -1.88 6.55
CA MET A 16 -31.58 -2.73 6.42
C MET A 16 -30.49 -1.84 5.81
N LEU A 17 -29.76 -1.14 6.67
CA LEU A 17 -28.49 -0.54 6.30
C LEU A 17 -27.64 -1.67 5.73
N PRO A 18 -27.13 -1.59 4.48
CA PRO A 18 -26.13 -2.54 4.04
C PRO A 18 -24.99 -2.42 5.05
N GLN A 19 -24.65 -3.54 5.68
CA GLN A 19 -23.50 -3.64 6.56
C GLN A 19 -22.33 -3.01 5.80
N GLY A 20 -21.96 -1.80 6.21
CA GLY A 20 -20.77 -1.15 5.70
C GLY A 20 -19.67 -2.16 5.88
N ARG A 21 -19.10 -2.60 4.76
CA ARG A 21 -17.90 -3.43 4.73
C ARG A 21 -16.81 -2.59 5.37
N GLN A 22 -16.77 -2.58 6.70
CA GLN A 22 -15.69 -1.98 7.46
C GLN A 22 -14.48 -2.86 7.15
N ALA A 23 -13.74 -2.47 6.11
CA ALA A 23 -12.36 -2.90 6.00
C ALA A 23 -11.70 -2.44 7.32
N PRO A 24 -11.10 -3.35 8.11
CA PRO A 24 -10.43 -2.94 9.31
C PRO A 24 -9.37 -1.90 8.93
N LEU A 25 -9.52 -0.68 9.44
CA LEU A 25 -8.47 0.33 9.34
C LEU A 25 -7.21 -0.30 9.93
N PRO A 26 -6.06 -0.31 9.21
CA PRO A 26 -4.87 -0.98 9.71
C PRO A 26 -4.49 -0.33 11.04
N ALA A 27 -4.43 -1.18 12.07
CA ALA A 27 -4.12 -0.81 13.43
C ALA A 27 -2.85 0.04 13.45
N ARG A 28 -3.01 1.31 13.86
CA ARG A 28 -2.01 2.20 14.48
C ARG A 28 -0.56 1.83 14.11
N VAL A 29 -0.07 2.40 13.00
CA VAL A 29 1.31 2.37 12.50
C VAL A 29 2.33 2.55 13.64
N ARG A 30 2.74 1.46 14.30
CA ARG A 30 3.73 1.48 15.39
C ARG A 30 4.54 0.19 15.28
N ALA A 31 5.85 0.36 15.05
CA ALA A 31 6.88 -0.68 14.84
C ALA A 31 6.81 -1.51 13.55
N SER A 32 5.62 -1.86 13.03
CA SER A 32 5.52 -2.73 11.83
C SER A 32 6.01 -2.09 10.52
N THR A 33 6.15 -0.77 10.45
CA THR A 33 6.63 -0.08 9.25
C THR A 33 8.13 -0.23 9.04
N ILE A 34 8.95 -0.22 10.11
CA ILE A 34 10.42 -0.24 9.93
C ILE A 34 10.87 -1.58 9.37
N ALA A 35 10.31 -2.69 9.87
CA ALA A 35 10.58 -4.02 9.31
C ALA A 35 10.15 -4.12 7.84
N ALA A 36 8.96 -3.61 7.49
CA ALA A 36 8.51 -3.57 6.10
C ALA A 36 9.39 -2.70 5.19
N VAL A 37 10.02 -1.66 5.75
CA VAL A 37 10.94 -0.75 5.04
C VAL A 37 12.31 -1.40 4.82
N GLU A 38 12.78 -2.26 5.73
CA GLU A 38 14.01 -3.04 5.52
C GLU A 38 13.86 -4.11 4.43
N GLU A 39 12.64 -4.62 4.20
CA GLU A 39 12.33 -5.56 3.10
C GLU A 39 12.23 -4.87 1.73
N LEU A 40 12.26 -3.53 1.66
CA LEU A 40 12.19 -2.83 0.38
C LEU A 40 13.52 -2.92 -0.37
N ARG A 41 13.48 -3.68 -1.46
CA ARG A 41 14.61 -3.86 -2.38
C ARG A 41 14.39 -3.01 -3.62
N PHE A 42 15.35 -2.15 -3.91
CA PHE A 42 15.34 -1.25 -5.06
C PHE A 42 16.35 -1.69 -6.11
N ALA A 43 16.05 -1.35 -7.36
CA ALA A 43 17.02 -1.32 -8.44
C ALA A 43 16.98 0.07 -9.07
N CYS A 44 18.14 0.68 -9.30
CA CYS A 44 18.24 1.99 -9.92
C CYS A 44 18.84 1.90 -11.31
N ASP A 45 18.30 2.67 -12.25
CA ASP A 45 18.90 2.87 -13.57
C ASP A 45 20.24 3.60 -13.49
N ALA A 46 20.97 3.63 -14.63
CA ALA A 46 22.26 4.30 -14.75
C ALA A 46 22.18 5.81 -14.44
N MET A 47 21.04 6.44 -14.72
CA MET A 47 20.80 7.87 -14.50
C MET A 47 20.66 8.22 -13.02
N LEU A 48 20.26 7.26 -12.19
CA LEU A 48 20.00 7.42 -10.76
C LEU A 48 21.17 6.97 -9.87
N GLY A 49 22.41 6.91 -10.39
CA GLY A 49 23.58 6.48 -9.62
C GLY A 49 23.83 7.28 -8.32
N ARG A 50 23.51 8.58 -8.28
CA ARG A 50 23.58 9.37 -7.03
C ARG A 50 22.50 8.96 -6.04
N LEU A 51 21.29 8.66 -6.50
CA LEU A 51 20.19 8.21 -5.65
C LEU A 51 20.48 6.81 -5.09
N ALA A 52 21.00 5.90 -5.91
CA ALA A 52 21.40 4.57 -5.47
C ALA A 52 22.37 4.61 -4.29
N ARG A 53 23.30 5.56 -4.29
CA ARG A 53 24.23 5.78 -3.18
C ARG A 53 23.51 6.21 -1.91
N TRP A 54 22.59 7.17 -2.00
CA TRP A 54 21.82 7.64 -0.85
C TRP A 54 20.92 6.55 -0.27
N LEU A 55 20.30 5.73 -1.12
CA LEU A 55 19.47 4.61 -0.67
C LEU A 55 20.29 3.57 0.13
N ARG A 56 21.50 3.24 -0.33
CA ARG A 56 22.42 2.36 0.42
C ARG A 56 22.82 2.98 1.76
N LEU A 57 23.12 4.28 1.80
CA LEU A 57 23.45 4.98 3.06
C LEU A 57 22.26 5.03 4.02
N ALA A 58 21.04 5.06 3.51
CA ALA A 58 19.81 5.02 4.30
C ALA A 58 19.45 3.59 4.77
N GLY A 59 20.21 2.56 4.39
CA GLY A 59 20.01 1.18 4.83
C GLY A 59 19.14 0.31 3.92
N PHE A 60 18.80 0.77 2.72
CA PHE A 60 17.99 0.00 1.77
C PHE A 60 18.83 -0.94 0.89
N ASP A 61 18.34 -2.16 0.62
CA ASP A 61 18.91 -3.05 -0.41
C ASP A 61 18.71 -2.40 -1.78
N THR A 62 19.79 -1.89 -2.37
CA THR A 62 19.75 -1.19 -3.65
C THR A 62 20.76 -1.77 -4.63
N ARG A 63 20.25 -2.40 -5.69
CA ARG A 63 21.02 -2.84 -6.85
C ARG A 63 21.21 -1.68 -7.81
N PHE A 64 22.45 -1.45 -8.24
CA PHE A 64 22.79 -0.43 -9.23
C PHE A 64 23.84 -1.04 -10.14
N ASP A 65 23.54 -1.05 -11.43
CA ASP A 65 24.44 -1.52 -12.47
C ASP A 65 24.42 -0.49 -13.61
N PRO A 66 25.48 0.33 -13.77
CA PRO A 66 25.54 1.33 -14.83
C PRO A 66 25.75 0.73 -16.22
N ALA A 67 26.11 -0.55 -16.32
CA ALA A 67 26.33 -1.24 -17.59
C ALA A 67 25.09 -2.02 -18.05
N ALA A 68 24.13 -2.27 -17.16
CA ALA A 68 22.88 -2.94 -17.49
C ALA A 68 22.00 -2.04 -18.37
N THR A 69 21.43 -2.63 -19.41
CA THR A 69 20.38 -1.99 -20.22
C THR A 69 19.07 -1.92 -19.44
N ASP A 70 18.18 -0.99 -19.81
CA ASP A 70 16.86 -0.86 -19.19
C ASP A 70 16.05 -2.17 -19.23
N GLN A 71 16.20 -2.95 -20.30
CA GLN A 71 15.54 -4.26 -20.45
C GLN A 71 16.07 -5.29 -19.45
N GLU A 72 17.39 -5.39 -19.31
CA GLU A 72 18.04 -6.30 -18.36
C GLU A 72 17.69 -5.92 -16.92
N LEU A 73 17.68 -4.63 -16.63
CA LEU A 73 17.33 -4.10 -15.32
C LEU A 73 15.86 -4.40 -14.98
N ALA A 74 14.94 -4.19 -15.93
CA ALA A 74 13.53 -4.51 -15.75
C ALA A 74 13.28 -6.02 -15.60
N ALA A 75 14.02 -6.86 -16.33
CA ALA A 75 13.95 -8.31 -16.19
C ALA A 75 14.44 -8.76 -14.81
N ALA A 76 15.58 -8.24 -14.34
CA ALA A 76 16.11 -8.51 -13.01
C ALA A 76 15.13 -8.07 -11.91
N CYS A 77 14.49 -6.90 -12.06
CA CYS A 77 13.49 -6.42 -11.10
C CYS A 77 12.30 -7.37 -10.98
N ARG A 78 11.77 -7.84 -12.12
CA ARG A 78 10.65 -8.79 -12.16
C ARG A 78 11.03 -10.13 -11.56
N ALA A 79 12.23 -10.63 -11.85
CA ALA A 79 12.70 -11.92 -11.34
C ALA A 79 12.95 -11.89 -9.82
N GLU A 80 13.47 -10.78 -9.30
CA GLU A 80 13.88 -10.66 -7.89
C GLU A 80 12.85 -9.98 -6.99
N GLY A 81 11.72 -9.53 -7.55
CA GLY A 81 10.68 -8.80 -6.82
C GLY A 81 11.13 -7.42 -6.33
N ARG A 82 12.01 -6.75 -7.08
CA ARG A 82 12.55 -5.42 -6.73
C ARG A 82 11.74 -4.30 -7.35
N TRP A 83 11.73 -3.15 -6.68
CA TRP A 83 11.18 -1.91 -7.21
C TRP A 83 12.19 -1.23 -8.12
N LEU A 84 11.86 -1.12 -9.41
CA LEU A 84 12.65 -0.38 -10.37
C LEU A 84 12.42 1.12 -10.20
N LEU A 85 13.48 1.85 -9.88
CA LEU A 85 13.54 3.29 -9.94
C LEU A 85 14.21 3.66 -11.25
N THR A 86 13.43 4.32 -12.11
CA THR A 86 13.92 4.90 -13.35
C THR A 86 13.53 6.35 -13.44
N ARG A 87 14.35 7.14 -14.13
CA ARG A 87 14.01 8.49 -14.55
C ARG A 87 13.84 8.51 -16.07
N ASP A 88 12.74 7.95 -16.53
CA ASP A 88 12.21 8.22 -17.86
C ASP A 88 10.91 9.03 -17.73
N ARG A 89 10.64 9.92 -18.69
CA ARG A 89 9.60 10.94 -18.56
C ARG A 89 8.19 10.39 -18.78
#